data_AF-A0A7X9KYG2-F1
#
_entry.id   AF-A0A7X9KYG2-F1
#
_cell.length_a   1.000
_cell.length_b   1.000
_cell.length_c   1.000
_cell.angle_alpha   90.00
_cell.angle_beta   90.00
_cell.angle_gamma   90.00
#
_symmetry.space_group_name_H-M   'P 1'
#
loop_
_entity.id
_entity.type
_entity.pdbx_description
1 polymer ?
#
loop_
_entity_poly.entity_id
_entity_poly.type
_entity_poly.pdbx_seq_one_letter_code
_entity_poly.pdbx_strand_id
1 'polypeptide(L)'
;LINTVYNHGSTTVLILDNSITGMTGHQQNPTTGKDIYLNLAEQIDLETLCRACGVKSVVVVDPFKKEECIKALKEETAKDEVSVIIVRRPCALIVNK
;
A
#
# COMPACT_ATOMS: atom_id res chain seq x y z
N LEU A 1 -1.81 -1.91 -11.65
CA LEU A 1 -0.87 -2.94 -11.17
C LEU A 1 -0.91 -4.20 -12.03
N ILE A 2 -1.99 -4.99 -11.97
CA ILE A 2 -2.09 -6.30 -12.66
C ILE A 2 -1.77 -6.18 -14.16
N ASN A 3 -2.37 -5.22 -14.86
CA ASN A 3 -2.10 -4.99 -16.28
C ASN A 3 -0.62 -4.66 -16.56
N THR A 4 0.04 -3.89 -15.68
CA THR A 4 1.46 -3.54 -15.82
C THR A 4 2.34 -4.77 -15.64
N VAL A 5 2.02 -5.62 -14.66
CA VAL A 5 2.73 -6.89 -14.43
C VAL A 5 2.57 -7.82 -15.63
N TYR A 6 1.34 -8.00 -16.12
CA TYR A 6 1.02 -8.85 -17.27
C TYR A 6 1.77 -8.44 -18.54
N ASN A 7 1.92 -7.14 -18.76
CA ASN A 7 2.61 -6.60 -19.94
C ASN A 7 4.09 -6.29 -19.71
N HIS A 8 4.69 -6.78 -18.62
CA HIS A 8 6.12 -6.58 -18.31
C HIS A 8 6.56 -5.11 -18.33
N GLY A 9 5.72 -4.18 -17.87
CA GLY A 9 6.10 -2.77 -17.76
C GLY A 9 7.09 -2.52 -16.61
N SER A 10 7.82 -1.40 -16.68
CA SER A 10 8.70 -0.91 -15.60
C SER A 10 8.05 0.29 -14.90
N THR A 11 7.33 0.02 -13.81
CA THR A 11 6.66 1.08 -13.02
C THR A 11 6.76 0.77 -11.54
N THR A 12 7.10 1.79 -10.77
CA THR A 12 7.03 1.75 -9.30
C THR A 12 5.68 2.29 -8.85
N VAL A 13 4.88 1.46 -8.19
CA VAL A 13 3.57 1.84 -7.63
C VAL A 13 3.72 2.12 -6.14
N LEU A 14 3.31 3.32 -5.72
CA LEU A 14 3.24 3.67 -4.30
C LEU A 14 1.80 3.48 -3.81
N ILE A 15 1.62 2.63 -2.80
CA ILE A 15 0.34 2.47 -2.10
C ILE A 15 0.44 3.20 -0.77
N LEU A 16 -0.34 4.28 -0.61
CA LEU A 16 -0.42 5.03 0.64
C LEU A 16 -1.50 4.39 1.52
N ASP A 17 -1.13 3.37 2.27
CA ASP A 17 -2.06 2.60 3.10
C ASP A 17 -2.20 3.23 4.49
N ASN A 18 -3.30 3.96 4.67
CA ASN A 18 -3.71 4.54 5.93
C ASN A 18 -4.86 3.78 6.62
N SER A 19 -5.16 2.57 6.14
CA SER A 19 -6.18 1.65 6.65
C SER A 19 -7.60 2.23 6.67
N ILE A 20 -7.89 3.28 5.89
CA ILE A 20 -9.20 3.94 5.83
C ILE A 20 -9.36 4.77 4.54
N THR A 21 -10.59 5.11 4.16
CA THR A 21 -10.82 6.12 3.11
C THR A 21 -10.79 7.53 3.70
N GLY A 22 -9.59 8.11 3.85
CA GLY A 22 -9.40 9.39 4.55
C GLY A 22 -10.12 10.59 3.91
N MET A 23 -10.00 10.76 2.59
CA MET A 23 -10.45 11.98 1.90
C MET A 23 -11.97 12.19 1.85
N THR A 24 -12.76 11.12 1.97
CA THR A 24 -14.22 11.18 1.84
C THR A 24 -14.96 11.09 3.17
N GLY A 25 -14.26 11.14 4.30
CA GLY A 25 -14.88 11.09 5.63
C GLY A 25 -14.74 9.74 6.34
N HIS A 26 -13.63 9.04 6.14
CA HIS A 26 -13.24 7.84 6.91
C HIS A 26 -14.15 6.63 6.72
N GLN A 27 -14.62 6.38 5.49
CA GLN A 27 -15.32 5.15 5.15
C GLN A 27 -14.39 3.94 5.28
N GLN A 28 -14.97 2.82 5.72
CA GLN A 28 -14.27 1.54 5.76
C GLN A 28 -13.84 1.13 4.34
N ASN A 29 -12.71 0.47 4.25
CA ASN A 29 -12.24 -0.16 3.02
C ASN A 29 -11.62 -1.53 3.37
N PRO A 30 -11.24 -2.34 2.37
CA PRO A 30 -10.70 -3.67 2.64
C PRO A 30 -9.42 -3.73 3.50
N THR A 31 -8.69 -2.61 3.67
CA THR A 31 -7.54 -2.54 4.56
C THR A 31 -7.90 -2.09 5.98
N THR A 32 -9.18 -1.80 6.27
CA THR A 32 -9.63 -1.42 7.61
C THR A 32 -9.91 -2.61 8.54
N GLY A 33 -10.22 -3.79 7.98
CA GLY A 33 -10.62 -4.98 8.77
C GLY A 33 -12.04 -4.89 9.34
N LYS A 34 -12.89 -4.05 8.74
CA LYS A 34 -14.32 -3.92 9.08
C LYS A 34 -15.18 -3.82 7.84
N ASP A 35 -16.40 -4.36 7.92
CA ASP A 35 -17.40 -4.24 6.86
C ASP A 35 -18.13 -2.88 6.89
N ILE A 36 -19.09 -2.69 5.99
CA ILE A 36 -19.91 -1.47 5.91
C ILE A 36 -20.83 -1.25 7.13
N TYR A 37 -21.02 -2.27 7.97
CA TYR A 37 -21.80 -2.22 9.21
C TYR A 37 -20.92 -2.09 10.46
N LEU A 38 -19.60 -1.93 10.30
CA LEU A 38 -18.59 -1.86 11.36
C LEU A 38 -18.34 -3.17 12.12
N ASN A 39 -18.82 -4.30 11.60
CA ASN A 39 -18.45 -5.62 12.12
C ASN A 39 -17.02 -5.95 11.71
N LEU A 40 -16.38 -6.86 12.44
CA LEU A 40 -15.10 -7.43 12.03
C LEU A 40 -15.23 -8.11 10.66
N ALA A 41 -14.27 -7.86 9.78
CA ALA A 41 -14.18 -8.45 8.46
C ALA A 41 -12.73 -8.77 8.12
N GLU A 42 -12.51 -9.65 7.15
CA GLU A 42 -11.18 -9.99 6.66
C GLU A 42 -10.46 -8.75 6.14
N GLN A 43 -9.28 -8.48 6.70
CA GLN A 43 -8.39 -7.42 6.24
C GLN A 43 -7.55 -7.93 5.07
N ILE A 44 -7.49 -7.18 3.97
CA ILE A 44 -6.60 -7.49 2.86
C ILE A 44 -5.15 -7.23 3.27
N ASP A 45 -4.34 -8.28 3.18
CA ASP A 45 -2.89 -8.17 3.17
C ASP A 45 -2.41 -7.71 1.79
N LEU A 46 -2.10 -6.42 1.67
CA LEU A 46 -1.58 -5.81 0.44
C LEU A 46 -0.26 -6.44 -0.02
N GLU A 47 0.59 -6.89 0.90
CA GLU A 47 1.89 -7.47 0.57
C GLU A 47 1.71 -8.81 -0.14
N THR A 48 0.87 -9.67 0.44
CA THR A 48 0.52 -10.96 -0.14
C THR A 48 -0.25 -10.78 -1.44
N LEU A 49 -1.20 -9.84 -1.51
CA LEU A 49 -1.97 -9.55 -2.72
C LEU A 49 -1.08 -9.08 -3.87
N CYS A 50 -0.14 -8.16 -3.63
CA CYS A 50 0.77 -7.68 -4.66
C CYS A 50 1.68 -8.80 -5.19
N ARG A 51 2.19 -9.66 -4.30
CA ARG A 51 3.00 -10.83 -4.70
C ARG A 51 2.16 -11.83 -5.51
N ALA A 52 0.93 -12.09 -5.09
CA ALA A 52 0.00 -12.96 -5.83
C ALA A 52 -0.34 -12.40 -7.23
N CYS A 53 -0.31 -11.07 -7.40
CA CYS A 53 -0.46 -10.42 -8.70
C CYS A 53 0.80 -10.50 -9.59
N GLY A 54 1.89 -11.13 -9.12
CA GLY A 54 3.13 -11.33 -9.86
C GLY A 54 4.20 -10.24 -9.64
N VAL A 55 4.01 -9.34 -8.67
CA VAL A 55 5.03 -8.35 -8.31
C VAL A 55 6.16 -9.02 -7.53
N LYS A 56 7.38 -8.97 -8.06
CA LYS A 56 8.56 -9.57 -7.40
C LYS A 56 9.11 -8.70 -6.27
N SER A 57 9.05 -7.38 -6.44
CA SER A 57 9.55 -6.43 -5.45
C SER A 57 8.39 -5.72 -4.75
N VAL A 58 8.20 -6.05 -3.48
CA VAL A 58 7.20 -5.39 -2.63
C VAL A 58 7.86 -5.03 -1.31
N VAL A 59 7.99 -3.74 -1.04
CA VAL A 59 8.61 -3.20 0.17
C VAL A 59 7.60 -2.42 0.98
N VAL A 60 7.70 -2.47 2.31
CA VAL A 60 6.86 -1.70 3.23
C VAL A 60 7.73 -0.70 3.95
N VAL A 61 7.28 0.55 4.01
CA VAL A 61 7.97 1.64 4.71
C VAL A 61 7.02 2.44 5.58
N ASP A 62 7.55 3.04 6.64
CA ASP A 62 6.82 4.03 7.44
C ASP A 62 7.10 5.45 6.90
N PRO A 63 6.07 6.25 6.54
CA PRO A 63 6.25 7.59 6.00
C PRO A 63 7.01 8.56 6.92
N PHE A 64 7.03 8.33 8.24
CA PHE A 64 7.79 9.15 9.18
C PHE A 64 9.28 8.78 9.26
N LYS A 65 9.67 7.63 8.73
CA LYS A 65 11.08 7.23 8.59
C LYS A 65 11.62 7.72 7.25
N LYS A 66 11.84 9.03 7.16
CA LYS A 66 12.23 9.74 5.93
C LYS A 66 13.39 9.07 5.17
N GLU A 67 14.44 8.66 5.88
CA GLU A 67 15.61 8.02 5.25
C GLU A 67 15.27 6.68 4.61
N GLU A 68 14.45 5.87 5.27
CA GLU A 68 13.96 4.58 4.77
C GLU A 68 13.09 4.78 3.51
N CYS A 69 12.18 5.76 3.53
CA CYS A 69 11.37 6.10 2.36
C CYS A 69 12.23 6.57 1.18
N ILE A 70 13.19 7.46 1.41
CA ILE A 70 14.07 7.95 0.34
C ILE A 70 14.90 6.80 -0.24
N LYS A 71 15.41 5.91 0.61
CA LYS A 71 16.15 4.72 0.17
C LYS A 71 15.27 3.83 -0.69
N ALA A 72 14.09 3.46 -0.21
CA ALA A 72 13.14 2.61 -0.94
C ALA A 72 12.75 3.24 -2.29
N LEU A 73 12.46 4.55 -2.32
CA LEU A 73 12.16 5.24 -3.57
C LEU A 73 13.31 5.14 -4.57
N LYS A 74 14.55 5.40 -4.14
CA LYS A 74 15.73 5.29 -5.02
C LYS A 74 15.95 3.88 -5.54
N GLU A 75 15.85 2.88 -4.66
CA GLU A 75 16.10 1.48 -5.02
C GLU A 75 15.01 0.92 -5.93
N GLU A 76 13.74 1.21 -5.66
CA GLU A 76 12.61 0.65 -6.39
C GLU A 76 12.32 1.36 -7.71
N THR A 77 12.63 2.65 -7.83
CA THR A 77 12.49 3.40 -9.10
C THR A 77 13.61 3.13 -10.09
N ALA A 78 14.75 2.62 -9.62
CA ALA A 78 15.87 2.21 -10.47
C ALA A 78 15.69 0.81 -11.10
N LYS A 79 14.64 0.07 -10.73
CA LYS A 79 14.38 -1.29 -11.24
C LYS A 79 13.70 -1.23 -12.61
N ASP A 80 14.17 -2.07 -13.52
CA ASP A 80 13.56 -2.26 -14.85
C ASP A 80 12.42 -3.32 -14.83
N GLU A 81 11.65 -3.35 -13.73
CA GLU A 81 10.49 -4.22 -13.56
C GLU A 81 9.43 -3.54 -12.68
N VAL A 82 8.24 -4.12 -12.60
CA VAL A 82 7.21 -3.62 -11.69
C VAL A 82 7.66 -3.77 -10.24
N SER A 83 7.57 -2.67 -9.50
CA SER A 83 7.82 -2.63 -8.05
C SER A 83 6.65 -1.98 -7.32
N VAL A 84 6.41 -2.39 -6.07
CA VAL A 84 5.43 -1.78 -5.17
C VAL A 84 6.10 -1.32 -3.88
N ILE A 85 5.87 -0.06 -3.51
CA ILE A 85 6.20 0.49 -2.19
C ILE A 85 4.88 0.71 -1.44
N ILE A 86 4.67 -0.02 -0.36
CA ILE A 86 3.54 0.18 0.55
C ILE A 86 3.99 1.12 1.66
N VAL A 87 3.52 2.35 1.62
CA VAL A 87 3.75 3.35 2.67
C VAL A 87 2.64 3.21 3.69
N ARG A 88 2.91 2.51 4.80
CA ARG A 88 1.86 2.09 5.75
C ARG A 88 1.92 2.90 7.03
N ARG A 89 0.82 3.57 7.37
CA ARG A 89 0.64 4.27 8.64
C ARG A 89 -0.84 4.63 8.86
N PRO A 90 -1.44 4.33 10.03
CA PRO A 90 -2.81 4.74 10.32
C PRO A 90 -3.05 6.24 10.12
N CYS A 91 -4.24 6.61 9.65
CA CYS A 91 -4.60 8.00 9.42
C CYS A 91 -4.52 8.84 10.72
N ALA A 92 -3.75 9.93 10.70
CA ALA A 92 -3.57 10.80 11.86
C ALA A 92 -4.89 11.38 12.42
N LEU A 93 -5.93 11.51 11.57
CA LEU A 93 -7.25 12.04 11.95
C LEU A 93 -8.12 11.02 12.69
N ILE A 94 -7.73 9.74 12.69
CA ILE A 94 -8.44 8.66 13.42
C ILE A 94 -7.71 8.28 14.69
N VAL A 95 -6.38 8.28 14.68
CA VAL A 95 -5.57 7.91 15.85
C VAL A 95 -5.67 8.94 16.98
N ASN A 96 -5.98 10.19 16.66
CA ASN A 96 -6.12 11.28 17.63
C ASN A 96 -7.57 11.52 18.11
N LYS A 97 -8.46 10.54 17.96
CA LYS A 97 -9.84 10.59 18.50
C LYS A 97 -9.95 9.85 19.82
#